data_AF-A0A7Z2J8H8-F1
#
_entry.id   AF-A0A7Z2J8H8-F1
#
_cell.length_a   1.000
_cell.length_b   1.000
_cell.length_c   1.000
_cell.angle_alpha   90.00
_cell.angle_beta   90.00
_cell.angle_gamma   90.00
#
_symmetry.space_group_name_H-M   'P 1'
#
loop_
_entity.id
_entity.type
_entity.pdbx_description
1 polymer ?
#
loop_
_entity_poly.entity_id
_entity_poly.type
_entity_poly.pdbx_seq_one_letter_code
_entity_poly.pdbx_strand_id
1 'polypeptide(L)'
;MKRFSLIAASAGLALCCVATAFAAPSQYPNLEAAQQLIDQSGSHIEAARKDHHDQFGGHAERALQLLQQAKDELREAAVYNERHR
;
A
#
# COMPACT_ATOMS: atom_id res chain seq x y z
N MET A 1 -28.64 -24.12 56.36
CA MET A 1 -28.05 -22.78 56.53
C MET A 1 -26.57 -22.90 56.89
N LYS A 2 -25.68 -22.84 55.90
CA LYS A 2 -24.22 -22.70 56.08
C LYS A 2 -23.60 -21.94 54.88
N ARG A 3 -23.26 -20.67 55.15
CA ARG A 3 -22.02 -19.94 54.77
C ARG A 3 -21.77 -19.57 53.30
N PHE A 4 -21.91 -18.27 53.04
CA PHE A 4 -21.04 -17.37 52.26
C PHE A 4 -20.08 -17.96 51.21
N SER A 5 -20.23 -17.49 49.97
CA SER A 5 -19.11 -17.25 49.06
C SER A 5 -19.38 -15.99 48.22
N LEU A 6 -18.76 -14.89 48.66
CA LEU A 6 -18.31 -13.77 47.82
C LEU A 6 -16.98 -14.19 47.15
N ILE A 7 -16.49 -13.37 46.20
CA ILE A 7 -15.21 -13.45 45.41
C ILE A 7 -15.53 -13.89 43.96
N ALA A 8 -15.11 -13.27 42.84
CA ALA A 8 -14.21 -12.15 42.52
C ALA A 8 -14.51 -11.71 41.06
N ALA A 9 -14.51 -10.41 40.74
CA ALA A 9 -13.43 -9.66 40.07
C ALA A 9 -13.44 -9.70 38.53
N SER A 10 -13.79 -8.54 37.96
CA SER A 10 -13.16 -7.82 36.83
C SER A 10 -12.45 -8.61 35.72
N ALA A 11 -12.90 -8.44 34.47
CA ALA A 11 -12.05 -8.57 33.29
C ALA A 11 -12.25 -7.32 32.41
N GLY A 12 -11.15 -6.59 32.23
CA GLY A 12 -11.12 -5.24 31.66
C GLY A 12 -11.56 -5.19 30.20
N LEU A 13 -12.31 -4.13 29.89
CA LEU A 13 -12.59 -3.72 28.52
C LEU A 13 -11.29 -3.15 27.93
N ALA A 14 -10.56 -3.97 27.18
CA ALA A 14 -9.36 -3.55 26.47
C ALA A 14 -9.77 -2.58 25.34
N LEU A 15 -9.58 -1.28 25.58
CA LEU A 15 -9.60 -0.25 24.55
C LEU A 15 -8.42 -0.49 23.60
N CYS A 16 -8.66 -1.21 22.51
CA CYS A 16 -7.75 -1.20 21.36
C CYS A 16 -7.79 0.20 20.73
N CYS A 17 -6.89 1.08 21.14
CA CYS A 17 -6.59 2.29 20.40
C CYS A 17 -5.90 1.89 19.09
N VAL A 18 -6.67 1.72 18.02
CA VAL A 18 -6.12 1.69 16.66
C VAL A 18 -5.60 3.09 16.37
N ALA A 19 -4.30 3.29 16.53
CA ALA A 19 -3.62 4.47 16.03
C ALA A 19 -3.66 4.40 14.50
N THR A 20 -4.65 5.05 13.89
CA THR A 20 -4.61 5.35 12.45
C THR A 20 -3.51 6.39 12.25
N ALA A 21 -2.35 5.94 11.77
CA ALA A 21 -1.32 6.86 11.30
C ALA A 21 -1.90 7.62 10.10
N PHE A 22 -2.35 8.85 10.34
CA PHE A 22 -2.70 9.79 9.29
C PHE A 22 -1.41 10.13 8.54
N ALA A 23 -1.23 9.55 7.36
CA ALA A 23 -0.23 10.06 6.42
C ALA A 23 -0.55 11.52 6.14
N ALA A 24 0.47 12.39 6.20
CA ALA A 24 0.29 13.79 5.81
C ALA A 24 -0.26 13.84 4.37
N PRO A 25 -1.18 14.78 4.07
CA PRO A 25 -1.73 14.88 2.72
C PRO A 25 -0.61 15.13 1.72
N SER A 26 -0.50 14.26 0.72
CA SER A 26 0.45 14.42 -0.37
C SER A 26 0.19 15.72 -1.12
N GLN A 27 1.27 16.43 -1.45
CA GLN A 27 1.23 17.66 -2.23
C GLN A 27 0.66 17.44 -3.65
N TYR A 28 0.75 16.20 -4.16
CA TYR A 28 0.25 15.81 -5.48
C TYR A 28 -0.55 14.49 -5.39
N PRO A 29 -1.78 14.51 -4.86
CA PRO A 29 -2.55 13.30 -4.57
C PRO A 29 -2.84 12.46 -5.83
N ASN A 30 -3.03 13.11 -6.99
CA ASN A 30 -3.23 12.39 -8.25
C ASN A 30 -1.96 11.68 -8.75
N LEU A 31 -0.78 12.27 -8.54
CA LEU A 31 0.50 11.63 -8.91
C LEU A 31 0.81 10.48 -7.96
N GLU A 32 0.48 10.61 -6.67
CA GLU A 32 0.59 9.50 -5.71
C GLU A 32 -0.36 8.35 -6.07
N ALA A 33 -1.63 8.65 -6.35
CA ALA A 33 -2.60 7.63 -6.76
C ALA A 33 -2.14 6.91 -8.04
N ALA A 34 -1.58 7.63 -9.01
CA ALA A 34 -1.02 7.02 -10.21
C ALA A 34 0.17 6.08 -9.89
N GLN A 35 1.08 6.47 -8.99
CA GLN A 35 2.18 5.61 -8.54
C GLN A 35 1.66 4.33 -7.87
N GLN A 36 0.63 4.44 -7.03
CA GLN A 36 -0.02 3.29 -6.38
C GLN A 36 -0.66 2.34 -7.40
N LEU A 37 -1.35 2.87 -8.41
CA LEU A 37 -1.93 2.09 -9.50
C LEU A 37 -0.86 1.38 -10.34
N ILE A 38 0.30 2.01 -10.53
CA ILE A 38 1.45 1.39 -11.19
C ILE A 38 1.96 0.21 -10.38
N ASP A 39 2.15 0.36 -9.06
CA ASP A 39 2.62 -0.72 -8.19
C ASP A 39 1.62 -1.89 -8.13
N GLN A 40 0.32 -1.57 -8.08
CA GLN A 40 -0.73 -2.57 -8.17
C GLN A 40 -0.69 -3.32 -9.51
N SER A 41 -0.58 -2.59 -10.62
CA SER A 41 -0.47 -3.17 -11.96
C SER A 41 0.75 -4.06 -12.10
N GLY A 42 1.90 -3.63 -11.58
CA GLY A 42 3.12 -4.43 -11.56
C GLY A 42 2.94 -5.73 -10.79
N SER A 43 2.26 -5.69 -9.64
CA SER A 43 1.94 -6.89 -8.86
C SER A 43 1.06 -7.88 -9.61
N HIS A 44 0.06 -7.39 -10.36
CA HIS A 44 -0.78 -8.25 -11.21
C HIS A 44 -0.02 -8.88 -12.37
N ILE A 45 0.87 -8.12 -13.02
CA ILE A 45 1.71 -8.63 -14.12
C ILE A 45 2.67 -9.70 -13.58
N GLU A 46 3.29 -9.47 -12.42
CA GLU A 46 4.19 -10.43 -11.79
C GLU A 46 3.49 -11.73 -11.42
N ALA A 47 2.27 -11.64 -10.89
CA ALA A 47 1.44 -12.81 -10.58
C ALA A 47 1.12 -13.61 -11.85
N ALA A 48 0.64 -12.94 -12.90
CA ALA A 48 0.38 -13.59 -14.19
C ALA A 48 1.65 -14.25 -14.74
N ARG A 49 2.78 -13.54 -14.69
CA ARG A 49 4.09 -14.03 -15.14
C ARG A 49 4.49 -15.34 -14.46
N LYS A 50 4.30 -15.43 -13.14
CA LYS A 50 4.56 -16.64 -12.34
C LYS A 50 3.58 -17.76 -12.68
N ASP A 51 2.28 -17.47 -12.75
CA ASP A 51 1.23 -18.47 -13.00
C ASP A 51 1.33 -19.10 -14.39
N HIS A 52 1.85 -18.34 -15.36
CA HIS A 52 2.03 -18.78 -16.74
C HIS A 52 3.48 -19.15 -17.08
N HIS A 53 4.36 -19.30 -16.08
CA HIS A 53 5.77 -19.69 -16.26
C HIS A 53 6.50 -18.86 -17.33
N ASP A 54 6.36 -17.54 -17.30
CA ASP A 54 6.99 -16.60 -18.24
C ASP A 54 6.59 -16.76 -19.72
N GLN A 55 5.49 -17.47 -20.04
CA GLN A 55 5.00 -17.70 -21.41
C GLN A 55 4.34 -16.47 -22.06
N PHE A 56 4.88 -15.27 -21.83
CA PHE A 56 4.43 -14.01 -22.42
C PHE A 56 5.40 -13.43 -23.45
N GLY A 57 6.40 -14.21 -23.89
CA GLY A 57 7.35 -13.77 -24.92
C GLY A 57 8.15 -12.53 -24.52
N GLY A 58 8.42 -12.33 -23.23
CA GLY A 58 9.12 -11.16 -22.70
C GLY A 58 8.26 -9.88 -22.56
N HIS A 59 7.00 -9.90 -23.00
CA HIS A 59 6.14 -8.73 -22.89
C HIS A 59 5.77 -8.36 -21.44
N ALA A 60 5.63 -9.36 -20.56
CA ALA A 60 5.38 -9.12 -19.13
C ALA A 60 6.55 -8.38 -18.47
N GLU A 61 7.78 -8.81 -18.74
CA GLU A 61 9.00 -8.14 -18.24
C GLU A 61 9.10 -6.71 -18.79
N ARG A 62 8.88 -6.53 -20.09
CA ARG A 62 8.89 -5.20 -20.71
C ARG A 62 7.82 -4.27 -20.12
N ALA A 63 6.63 -4.79 -19.83
CA ALA A 63 5.57 -4.01 -19.19
C ALA A 63 6.00 -3.54 -17.78
N LEU A 64 6.61 -4.42 -16.97
CA LEU A 64 7.16 -4.04 -15.66
C LEU A 64 8.23 -2.95 -15.76
N GLN A 65 9.12 -3.03 -16.75
CA GLN A 65 10.13 -2.00 -16.99
C GLN A 65 9.50 -0.64 -17.34
N LEU A 66 8.51 -0.63 -18.22
CA LEU A 66 7.81 0.60 -18.63
C LEU A 66 7.02 1.20 -17.47
N LEU A 67 6.37 0.37 -16.65
CA LEU A 67 5.69 0.81 -15.44
C LEU A 67 6.66 1.47 -14.46
N GLN A 68 7.84 0.88 -14.27
CA GLN A 68 8.86 1.47 -13.40
C GLN A 68 9.35 2.83 -13.94
N GLN A 69 9.62 2.93 -15.25
CA GLN A 69 9.99 4.20 -15.90
C GLN A 69 8.90 5.26 -15.71
N ALA A 70 7.64 4.89 -15.94
CA ALA A 70 6.51 5.81 -15.74
C ALA A 70 6.42 6.29 -14.29
N LYS A 71 6.62 5.40 -13.31
CA LYS A 71 6.63 5.75 -11.88
C LYS A 71 7.72 6.75 -11.54
N ASP A 72 8.91 6.58 -12.12
CA ASP A 72 10.03 7.48 -11.90
C ASP A 72 9.78 8.86 -12.52
N GLU A 73 9.20 8.93 -13.72
CA GLU A 73 8.79 10.20 -14.33
C GLU A 73 7.72 10.95 -13.53
N LEU A 74 6.77 10.25 -12.89
CA LEU A 74 5.79 10.89 -12.00
C LEU A 74 6.47 11.56 -10.79
N ARG A 75 7.56 10.97 -10.28
CA ARG A 75 8.36 11.55 -9.19
C ARG A 75 9.12 12.77 -9.67
N GLU A 76 9.76 12.69 -10.84
CA GLU A 76 10.47 13.83 -11.43
C GLU A 76 9.51 14.99 -11.78
N ALA A 77 8.29 14.70 -12.21
CA ALA A 77 7.27 15.71 -12.45
C ALA A 77 6.90 16.48 -11.15
N ALA A 78 6.75 15.76 -10.03
CA ALA A 78 6.50 16.38 -8.72
C ALA A 78 7.69 17.27 -8.31
N VAL A 79 8.92 16.75 -8.42
CA VAL A 79 10.15 17.48 -8.09
C VAL A 79 10.34 18.72 -8.98
N TYR A 80 10.10 18.61 -10.28
CA TYR A 80 10.17 19.73 -11.21
C TYR A 80 9.19 20.83 -10.80
N ASN A 81 7.95 20.47 -10.53
CA ASN A 81 6.94 21.44 -10.14
C ASN A 81 7.24 22.08 -8.77
N GLU A 82 7.86 21.36 -7.82
CA GLU A 82 8.35 21.95 -6.56
C GLU A 82 9.45 22.99 -6.77
N ARG A 83 10.37 22.74 -7.73
CA ARG A 83 11.50 23.63 -8.01
C ARG A 83 11.13 24.89 -8.80
N HIS A 84 10.03 24.86 -9.56
CA HIS A 84 9.61 25.94 -10.46
C HIS A 84 8.34 26.67 -10.01
N ARG A 85 7.94 26.47 -8.75
CA ARG A 85 6.87 27.22 -8.11
C ARG A 85 7.39 28.42 -7.32
#